data_AF-A0A235F3E4-F1
#
_entry.id   AF-A0A235F3E4-F1
#
_cell.length_a   1.000
_cell.length_b   1.000
_cell.length_c   1.000
_cell.angle_alpha   90.00
_cell.angle_beta   90.00
_cell.angle_gamma   90.00
#
_symmetry.space_group_name_H-M   'P 1'
#
loop_
_entity.id
_entity.type
_entity.pdbx_description
1 polymer ?
#
loop_
_entity_poly.entity_id
_entity_poly.type
_entity_poly.pdbx_seq_one_letter_code
_entity_poly.pdbx_strand_id
1 'polypeptide(L)'
;MVDDDGAEDDGFDYAPELRPGPVSPPPVAPQPVPERSPESFQLELEARHLRREVAELRALVSRQHAEIDALQLEVAGLRTQLEDAGAGASGVSPEYSESLRLAEQGMSAEEIAARCGITVAEAELVLSLARSGGAQR
;
A
#
# COMPACT_ATOMS: atom_id res chain seq x y z
N MET A 1 76.38 -26.13 -13.08
CA MET A 1 75.78 -24.85 -13.50
C MET A 1 74.43 -25.20 -14.11
N VAL A 2 73.43 -25.32 -13.25
CA VAL A 2 72.02 -25.39 -13.63
C VAL A 2 71.29 -24.54 -12.59
N ASP A 3 70.12 -24.08 -13.00
CA ASP A 3 69.03 -23.56 -12.18
C ASP A 3 69.14 -22.07 -11.86
N ASP A 4 68.08 -21.28 -11.92
CA ASP A 4 66.70 -21.45 -12.37
C ASP A 4 66.06 -20.06 -12.20
N ASP A 5 64.92 -19.89 -12.84
CA ASP A 5 64.00 -18.78 -12.80
C ASP A 5 63.85 -18.07 -11.44
N GLY A 6 63.71 -16.75 -11.48
CA GLY A 6 63.43 -15.92 -10.32
C GLY A 6 62.76 -14.63 -10.77
N ALA A 7 61.55 -14.79 -11.31
CA ALA A 7 60.65 -13.72 -11.70
C ALA A 7 60.40 -12.71 -10.56
N GLU A 8 60.31 -11.44 -10.97
CA GLU A 8 59.47 -10.38 -10.41
C GLU A 8 59.75 -9.92 -8.97
N ASP A 9 60.28 -8.70 -8.84
CA ASP A 9 59.70 -7.73 -7.92
C ASP A 9 59.71 -6.37 -8.63
N ASP A 10 58.67 -6.14 -9.44
CA ASP A 10 58.29 -4.79 -9.85
C ASP A 10 58.08 -4.00 -8.55
N GLY A 11 59.09 -3.21 -8.19
CA GLY A 11 59.06 -2.30 -7.06
C GLY A 11 57.90 -1.34 -7.22
N PHE A 12 56.75 -1.75 -6.70
CA PHE A 12 55.51 -1.00 -6.64
C PHE A 12 55.76 0.24 -5.78
N ASP A 13 56.08 1.36 -6.43
CA ASP A 13 56.26 2.69 -5.86
C ASP A 13 54.91 3.24 -5.37
N TYR A 14 54.44 2.69 -4.25
CA TYR A 14 53.17 3.01 -3.62
C TYR A 14 53.27 4.19 -2.65
N ALA A 15 54.42 4.85 -2.54
CA ALA A 15 54.59 5.98 -1.63
C ALA A 15 54.11 7.28 -2.32
N PRO A 16 52.98 7.88 -1.91
CA PRO A 16 52.56 9.15 -2.49
C PRO A 16 53.57 10.23 -2.11
N GLU A 17 54.18 10.87 -3.11
CA GLU A 17 55.11 11.97 -2.88
C GLU A 17 54.42 13.11 -2.10
N LEU A 18 55.04 13.50 -0.98
CA LEU A 18 54.55 14.59 -0.15
C LEU A 18 54.67 15.90 -0.91
N ARG A 19 53.51 16.51 -1.24
CA ARG A 19 53.49 17.89 -1.76
C ARG A 19 54.18 18.82 -0.76
N PRO A 20 55.07 19.73 -1.20
CA PRO A 20 55.67 20.71 -0.31
C PRO A 20 54.57 21.52 0.38
N GLY A 21 54.60 21.50 1.71
CA GLY A 21 53.57 22.08 2.56
C GLY A 21 53.53 23.61 2.45
N PRO A 22 52.35 24.24 2.65
CA PRO A 22 52.22 25.69 2.63
C PRO A 22 53.10 26.33 3.71
N VAL A 23 53.72 27.47 3.37
CA VAL A 23 54.52 28.30 4.28
C VAL A 23 53.69 28.64 5.51
N SER A 24 54.18 28.26 6.70
CA SER A 24 53.46 28.46 7.95
C SER A 24 53.30 29.96 8.26
N PRO A 25 52.07 30.45 8.53
CA PRO A 25 51.88 31.78 9.12
C PRO A 25 52.49 31.83 10.54
N PRO A 26 52.77 33.04 11.07
CA PRO A 26 53.36 33.21 12.40
C PRO A 26 52.53 32.50 13.49
N PRO A 27 53.17 32.07 14.60
CA PRO A 27 52.50 31.30 15.64
C PRO A 27 51.38 32.11 16.27
N VAL A 28 50.14 31.80 15.90
CA VAL A 28 48.95 32.18 16.65
C VAL A 28 49.05 31.46 18.00
N ALA A 29 48.93 32.19 19.10
CA ALA A 29 48.87 31.60 20.44
C ALA A 29 47.83 30.47 20.44
N PRO A 30 48.09 29.32 21.09
CA PRO A 30 47.17 28.19 21.09
C PRO A 30 45.82 28.67 21.62
N GLN A 31 44.85 28.78 20.73
CA GLN A 31 43.47 28.99 21.15
C GLN A 31 43.04 27.73 21.91
N PRO A 32 42.33 27.86 23.04
CA PRO A 32 41.82 26.70 23.75
C PRO A 32 40.89 25.94 22.81
N VAL A 33 41.36 24.80 22.33
CA VAL A 33 40.51 23.81 21.65
C VAL A 33 39.51 23.32 22.71
N PRO A 34 38.19 23.49 22.51
CA PRO A 34 37.22 23.01 23.48
C PRO A 34 37.38 21.49 23.58
N GLU A 35 37.75 21.02 24.78
CA GLU A 35 37.87 19.59 25.06
C GLU A 35 36.49 18.97 24.92
N ARG A 36 36.30 18.14 23.90
CA ARG A 36 35.05 17.40 23.69
C ARG A 36 34.87 16.42 24.84
N SER A 37 33.85 16.64 25.66
CA SER A 37 33.53 15.73 26.76
C SER A 37 32.99 14.39 26.22
N PRO A 38 33.22 13.27 26.92
CA PRO A 38 32.66 11.97 26.52
C PRO A 38 31.12 12.00 26.44
N GLU A 39 30.46 12.81 27.26
CA GLU A 39 29.01 13.02 27.22
C GLU A 39 28.56 13.67 25.90
N SER A 40 29.31 14.65 25.39
CA SER A 40 28.99 15.29 24.10
C SER A 40 29.08 14.30 22.93
N PHE A 41 30.03 13.37 22.98
CA PHE A 41 30.16 12.30 21.99
C PHE A 41 29.00 11.29 22.07
N GLN A 42 28.59 10.91 23.28
CA GLN A 42 27.44 10.02 23.49
C GLN A 42 26.15 10.63 22.95
N LEU A 43 25.89 11.91 23.26
CA LEU A 43 24.73 12.65 22.75
C LEU A 43 24.75 12.76 21.22
N GLU A 44 25.92 12.99 20.61
CA GLU A 44 26.06 13.00 19.14
C GLU A 44 25.72 11.65 18.52
N LEU A 45 26.14 10.55 19.15
CA LEU A 45 25.84 9.19 18.69
C LEU A 45 24.33 8.88 18.81
N GLU A 46 23.73 9.20 19.95
CA GLU A 46 22.31 9.04 20.19
C GLU A 46 21.48 9.86 19.20
N ALA A 47 21.85 11.14 18.98
CA ALA A 47 21.19 11.98 18.00
C ALA A 47 21.33 11.43 16.56
N ARG A 48 22.43 10.76 16.23
CA ARG A 48 22.57 10.06 14.93
C ARG A 48 21.74 8.79 14.87
N HIS A 49 21.58 8.07 15.98
CA HIS A 49 20.74 6.89 16.04
C HIS A 49 19.26 7.25 15.88
N LEU A 50 18.77 8.19 16.69
CA LEU A 50 17.39 8.68 16.62
C LEU A 50 17.04 9.25 15.24
N ARG A 51 17.96 9.99 14.60
CA ARG A 51 17.73 10.48 13.23
C ARG A 51 17.58 9.34 12.21
N ARG A 52 18.32 8.24 12.37
CA ARG A 52 18.19 7.06 11.51
C ARG A 52 16.85 6.37 11.73
N GLU A 53 16.46 6.15 12.98
CA GLU A 53 15.16 5.55 13.32
C GLU A 53 13.98 6.40 12.80
N VAL A 54 14.05 7.73 12.95
CA VAL A 54 13.03 8.63 12.39
C VAL A 54 12.97 8.55 10.87
N ALA A 55 14.11 8.42 10.19
CA ALA A 55 14.14 8.25 8.74
C ALA A 55 13.52 6.91 8.31
N GLU A 56 13.80 5.83 9.02
CA GLU A 56 13.23 4.49 8.77
C GLU A 56 11.71 4.48 9.01
N LEU A 57 11.24 5.07 10.11
CA LEU A 57 9.81 5.20 10.41
C LEU A 57 9.08 6.03 9.34
N ARG A 58 9.69 7.13 8.86
CA ARG A 58 9.11 7.92 7.76
C ARG A 58 9.01 7.12 6.47
N ALA A 59 10.02 6.31 6.15
CA ALA A 59 9.98 5.42 4.99
C ALA A 59 8.88 4.36 5.12
N LEU A 60 8.70 3.78 6.31
CA LEU A 60 7.64 2.83 6.60
C LEU A 60 6.24 3.45 6.42
N VAL A 61 6.03 4.64 6.98
CA VAL A 61 4.76 5.38 6.86
C VAL A 61 4.49 5.72 5.39
N SER A 62 5.49 6.16 4.63
CA SER A 62 5.33 6.43 3.21
C SER A 62 4.91 5.18 2.42
N ARG A 63 5.48 4.01 2.74
CA ARG A 63 5.11 2.74 2.11
C ARG A 63 3.67 2.34 2.46
N GLN A 64 3.28 2.51 3.73
CA GLN A 64 1.91 2.21 4.18
C GLN A 64 0.87 3.11 3.51
N HIS A 65 1.16 4.41 3.36
CA HIS A 65 0.26 5.30 2.62
C HIS A 65 0.09 4.88 1.17
N ALA A 66 1.18 4.53 0.47
CA ALA A 66 1.09 4.04 -0.91
C ALA A 66 0.26 2.74 -1.02
N GLU A 67 0.38 1.84 -0.04
CA GLU A 67 -0.42 0.61 0.02
C GLU A 67 -1.91 0.90 0.28
N ILE A 68 -2.20 1.83 1.19
CA ILE A 68 -3.57 2.29 1.45
C ILE A 68 -4.19 2.90 0.19
N ASP A 69 -3.46 3.77 -0.52
CA ASP A 69 -3.95 4.41 -1.74
C ASP A 69 -4.25 3.38 -2.83
N ALA A 70 -3.39 2.36 -2.97
CA ALA A 70 -3.61 1.25 -3.90
C ALA A 70 -4.86 0.42 -3.54
N LEU A 71 -5.04 0.08 -2.26
CA LEU A 71 -6.22 -0.64 -1.80
C LEU A 71 -7.50 0.20 -1.96
N GLN A 72 -7.44 1.50 -1.73
CA GLN A 72 -8.59 2.39 -1.95
C GLN A 72 -8.99 2.41 -3.43
N LEU A 73 -8.01 2.45 -4.34
CA LEU A 73 -8.27 2.37 -5.78
C LEU A 73 -8.88 1.01 -6.17
N GLU A 74 -8.37 -0.08 -5.62
CA GLU A 74 -8.92 -1.42 -5.85
C GLU A 74 -10.35 -1.53 -5.34
N VAL A 75 -10.63 -1.08 -4.11
CA VAL A 75 -11.98 -1.06 -3.54
C VAL A 75 -12.91 -0.19 -4.38
N ALA A 76 -12.47 0.97 -4.86
CA ALA A 76 -13.26 1.80 -5.76
C ALA A 76 -13.58 1.06 -7.07
N GLY A 77 -12.58 0.41 -7.68
CA GLY A 77 -12.78 -0.40 -8.88
C GLY A 77 -13.74 -1.57 -8.68
N LEU A 78 -13.65 -2.27 -7.55
CA LEU A 78 -14.57 -3.35 -7.19
C LEU A 78 -16.00 -2.83 -6.95
N ARG A 79 -16.15 -1.65 -6.34
CA ARG A 79 -17.46 -1.01 -6.18
C ARG A 79 -18.08 -0.67 -7.52
N THR A 80 -17.31 -0.07 -8.44
CA THR A 80 -17.80 0.18 -9.81
C THR A 80 -18.18 -1.10 -10.52
N GLN A 81 -17.38 -2.17 -10.41
CA GLN A 81 -17.73 -3.47 -10.99
C GLN A 81 -19.01 -4.06 -10.38
N LEU A 82 -19.22 -3.91 -9.07
CA LEU A 82 -20.44 -4.34 -8.39
C LEU A 82 -21.64 -3.47 -8.76
N GLU A 83 -21.44 -2.17 -9.00
CA GLU A 83 -22.49 -1.27 -9.50
C GLU A 83 -22.85 -1.62 -10.95
N ASP A 84 -21.88 -1.91 -11.80
CA ASP A 84 -22.11 -2.35 -13.18
C ASP A 84 -22.79 -3.73 -13.21
N ALA A 85 -22.29 -4.67 -12.40
CA ALA A 85 -22.88 -5.99 -12.23
C ALA A 85 -24.25 -5.92 -11.53
N GLY A 86 -24.47 -4.95 -10.64
CA GLY A 86 -25.71 -4.69 -9.90
C GLY A 86 -26.75 -3.92 -10.71
N ALA A 87 -26.31 -3.08 -11.63
CA ALA A 87 -27.14 -2.53 -12.71
C ALA A 87 -27.55 -3.65 -13.67
N GLY A 88 -26.69 -4.66 -13.87
CA GLY A 88 -27.01 -5.92 -14.54
C GLY A 88 -27.84 -6.91 -13.69
N ALA A 89 -27.72 -6.89 -12.35
CA ALA A 89 -28.41 -7.78 -11.41
C ALA A 89 -29.70 -7.18 -10.82
N SER A 90 -29.96 -5.90 -11.08
CA SER A 90 -31.31 -5.38 -11.27
C SER A 90 -31.99 -6.04 -12.48
N GLY A 91 -31.26 -6.89 -13.23
CA GLY A 91 -31.75 -7.97 -14.10
C GLY A 91 -32.54 -9.05 -13.37
N VAL A 92 -33.37 -8.63 -12.44
CA VAL A 92 -34.71 -9.18 -12.40
C VAL A 92 -35.29 -8.90 -13.79
N SER A 93 -35.45 -9.95 -14.60
CA SER A 93 -36.09 -9.84 -15.91
C SER A 93 -37.35 -8.98 -15.77
N PRO A 94 -37.69 -8.08 -16.71
CA PRO A 94 -38.83 -7.19 -16.57
C PRO A 94 -40.11 -7.91 -16.10
N GLU A 95 -40.32 -9.16 -16.56
CA GLU A 95 -41.43 -10.02 -16.14
C GLU A 95 -41.44 -10.31 -14.64
N TYR A 96 -40.27 -10.58 -14.05
CA TYR A 96 -40.15 -10.87 -12.62
C TYR A 96 -40.34 -9.59 -11.79
N SER A 97 -39.87 -8.43 -12.28
CA SER A 97 -40.09 -7.14 -11.60
C SER A 97 -41.57 -6.76 -11.57
N GLU A 98 -42.31 -7.08 -12.64
CA GLU A 98 -43.75 -6.93 -12.68
C GLU A 98 -44.43 -7.87 -11.67
N SER A 99 -44.05 -9.14 -11.63
CA SER A 99 -44.62 -10.12 -10.69
C SER A 99 -44.39 -9.73 -9.22
N LEU A 100 -43.20 -9.23 -8.87
CA LEU A 100 -42.88 -8.70 -7.53
C LEU A 100 -43.79 -7.52 -7.17
N ARG A 101 -43.99 -6.58 -8.08
CA ARG A 101 -44.86 -5.41 -7.85
C ARG A 101 -46.33 -5.81 -7.64
N LEU A 102 -46.80 -6.82 -8.36
CA LEU A 102 -48.16 -7.37 -8.17
C LEU A 102 -48.29 -8.09 -6.83
N ALA A 103 -47.25 -8.81 -6.39
CA ALA A 103 -47.20 -9.43 -5.07
C ALA A 103 -47.21 -8.39 -3.93
N GLU A 104 -46.48 -7.29 -4.06
CA GLU A 104 -46.52 -6.16 -3.10
C GLU A 104 -47.90 -5.49 -3.04
N GLN A 105 -48.65 -5.50 -4.14
CA GLN A 105 -50.04 -5.04 -4.21
C GLN A 105 -51.05 -6.02 -3.58
N GLY A 106 -50.61 -7.19 -3.14
CA GLY A 106 -51.42 -8.19 -2.46
C GLY A 106 -52.22 -9.11 -3.40
N MET A 107 -51.84 -9.24 -4.67
CA MET A 107 -52.46 -10.22 -5.58
C MET A 107 -52.15 -11.66 -5.17
N SER A 108 -53.07 -12.58 -5.49
CA SER A 108 -52.89 -14.01 -5.25
C SER A 108 -51.88 -14.65 -6.21
N ALA A 109 -51.36 -15.82 -5.86
CA ALA A 109 -50.38 -16.54 -6.68
C ALA A 109 -50.97 -16.91 -8.05
N GLU A 110 -52.25 -17.29 -8.09
CA GLU A 110 -52.97 -17.66 -9.30
C GLU A 110 -53.14 -16.48 -10.26
N GLU A 111 -53.46 -15.29 -9.73
CA GLU A 111 -53.61 -14.07 -10.53
C GLU A 111 -52.27 -13.61 -11.12
N ILE A 112 -51.20 -13.69 -10.33
CA ILE A 112 -49.85 -13.33 -10.77
C ILE A 112 -49.37 -14.31 -11.85
N ALA A 113 -49.57 -15.62 -11.65
CA ALA A 113 -49.22 -16.65 -12.62
C ALA A 113 -49.92 -16.43 -13.97
N ALA A 114 -51.23 -16.16 -13.94
CA ALA A 114 -52.01 -15.91 -15.15
C ALA A 114 -51.58 -14.63 -15.88
N ARG A 115 -51.24 -13.57 -15.14
CA ARG A 115 -50.91 -12.26 -15.70
C ARG A 115 -49.49 -12.16 -16.24
N CYS A 116 -48.54 -12.78 -15.55
CA CYS A 116 -47.12 -12.75 -15.92
C CYS A 116 -46.71 -13.96 -16.79
N GLY A 117 -47.62 -14.92 -17.02
CA GLY A 117 -47.33 -16.11 -17.85
C GLY A 117 -46.33 -17.08 -17.21
N ILE A 118 -46.22 -17.05 -15.87
CA ILE A 118 -45.31 -17.89 -15.07
C ILE A 118 -46.09 -19.03 -14.39
N THR A 119 -45.38 -19.99 -13.81
CA THR A 119 -46.03 -21.08 -13.09
C THR A 119 -46.56 -20.62 -11.73
N VAL A 120 -47.59 -21.31 -11.20
CA VAL A 120 -48.13 -21.01 -9.85
C VAL A 120 -47.04 -21.16 -8.78
N ALA A 121 -46.16 -22.16 -8.90
CA ALA A 121 -45.03 -22.35 -7.99
C ALA A 121 -44.03 -21.17 -8.03
N GLU A 122 -43.78 -20.61 -9.21
CA GLU A 122 -42.99 -19.37 -9.35
C GLU A 122 -43.68 -18.18 -8.68
N ALA A 123 -44.99 -18.03 -8.84
CA ALA A 123 -45.74 -16.95 -8.21
C ALA A 123 -45.74 -17.08 -6.66
N GLU A 124 -45.82 -18.28 -6.10
CA GLU A 124 -45.69 -18.53 -4.66
C GLU A 124 -44.31 -18.15 -4.11
N LEU A 125 -43.25 -18.42 -4.89
CA LEU A 125 -41.89 -17.99 -4.56
C LEU A 125 -41.80 -16.46 -4.52
N VAL A 126 -42.34 -15.77 -5.53
CA VAL A 126 -42.38 -14.30 -5.60
C VAL A 126 -43.13 -13.71 -4.41
N LEU A 127 -44.28 -14.27 -4.04
CA LEU A 127 -45.03 -13.85 -2.84
C LEU A 127 -44.21 -14.03 -1.55
N SER A 128 -43.47 -15.14 -1.44
CA SER A 128 -42.62 -15.40 -0.28
C SER A 128 -41.47 -14.40 -0.18
N LEU A 129 -40.86 -14.06 -1.31
CA LEU A 129 -39.79 -13.08 -1.42
C LEU A 129 -40.28 -11.65 -1.14
N ALA A 130 -41.47 -11.27 -1.62
CA ALA A 130 -42.10 -9.99 -1.31
C ALA A 130 -42.35 -9.82 0.20
N ARG A 131 -42.76 -10.89 0.89
CA ARG A 131 -42.93 -10.89 2.35
C ARG A 131 -41.61 -10.78 3.11
N SER A 132 -40.55 -11.46 2.66
CA SER A 132 -39.24 -11.41 3.33
C SER A 132 -38.45 -10.13 3.03
N GLY A 133 -38.57 -9.59 1.82
CA GLY A 133 -37.89 -8.35 1.41
C GLY A 133 -38.42 -7.10 2.12
N GLY A 134 -39.66 -7.12 2.58
CA GLY A 134 -40.24 -6.08 3.44
C GLY A 134 -39.79 -6.13 4.91
N ALA A 135 -39.23 -7.25 5.38
CA ALA A 135 -38.76 -7.42 6.76
C ALA A 135 -37.29 -6.99 6.96
N GLN A 136 -36.56 -6.70 5.89
CA GLN A 136 -35.13 -6.36 5.89
C GLN A 136 -34.87 -4.85 5.65
N ARG A 137 -35.87 -3.98 5.84
CA ARG A 137 -35.71 -2.52 5.80
C ARG A 137 -35.78 -1.89 7.19
#